data_AF-A0A1M5QRU1-F1
#
_entry.id   AF-A0A1M5QRU1-F1
#
_cell.length_a   1.000
_cell.length_b   1.000
_cell.length_c   1.000
_cell.angle_alpha   90.00
_cell.angle_beta   90.00
_cell.angle_gamma   90.00
#
_symmetry.space_group_name_H-M   'P 1'
#
loop_
_entity.id
_entity.type
_entity.pdbx_description
1 polymer ?
#
loop_
_entity_poly.entity_id
_entity_poly.type
_entity_poly.pdbx_seq_one_letter_code
_entity_poly.pdbx_strand_id
1 'polypeptide(L)'
;MDKVSVRQIIEDLKLDIVYMPEDVDYYVTSSDVNRPGLQYAGFFDYFSHDRIQIVGMGEYQYFQYLDEKTRWERLNKLFSYDIPALVLTRGLKPNDDAVECAKKHKKIFLSTKMNTTRFINKLSNYLDAKLAPSTTIHGVLVDVYGIGTLIMGESGVGKSETALELVKRGHRLVADDAVEIRKIDEDVLIGQAPELIRYLMEIRGVGILDIKSLFGVGAIKPKKYIDMVIHLEPWEDGKYYDRLGIDEEYMDILGIPVEKITIPVKPGRNMAMIIEVAARNYRQKAMGYNAAQEFNSKLMQRLGDDR
;
A
#
# COMPACT_ATOMS: atom_id res chain seq x y z
N MET A 1 -6.65 7.37 12.54
CA MET A 1 -5.61 6.33 12.65
C MET A 1 -6.31 5.01 12.52
N ASP A 2 -6.02 4.28 11.46
CA ASP A 2 -6.48 2.91 11.33
C ASP A 2 -5.89 2.08 12.47
N LYS A 3 -6.67 1.13 12.98
CA LYS A 3 -6.28 0.27 14.09
C LYS A 3 -6.68 -1.17 13.76
N VAL A 4 -5.81 -2.11 14.08
CA VAL A 4 -6.05 -3.54 13.85
C VAL A 4 -6.26 -4.23 15.19
N SER A 5 -7.36 -4.96 15.32
CA SER A 5 -7.64 -5.77 16.53
C SER A 5 -6.71 -6.98 16.57
N VAL A 6 -6.19 -7.31 17.76
CA VAL A 6 -5.40 -8.53 17.96
C VAL A 6 -6.21 -9.79 17.65
N ARG A 7 -7.55 -9.79 17.83
CA ARG A 7 -8.43 -10.90 17.42
C ARG A 7 -8.32 -11.16 15.92
N GLN A 8 -8.36 -10.10 15.13
CA GLN A 8 -8.22 -10.20 13.67
C GLN A 8 -6.85 -10.74 13.27
N ILE A 9 -5.78 -10.34 13.97
CA ILE A 9 -4.42 -10.85 13.75
C ILE A 9 -4.37 -12.36 14.04
N ILE A 10 -4.99 -12.81 15.12
CA ILE A 10 -5.03 -14.23 15.51
C ILE A 10 -5.71 -15.07 14.42
N GLU A 11 -6.86 -14.62 13.93
CA GLU A 11 -7.63 -15.32 12.89
C GLU A 11 -6.88 -15.34 11.54
N ASP A 12 -6.44 -14.18 11.06
CA ASP A 12 -5.81 -14.04 9.75
C ASP A 12 -4.43 -14.74 9.69
N LEU A 13 -3.66 -14.68 10.78
CA LEU A 13 -2.33 -15.31 10.84
C LEU A 13 -2.36 -16.75 11.39
N LYS A 14 -3.52 -17.22 11.85
CA LYS A 14 -3.74 -18.56 12.45
C LYS A 14 -2.81 -18.83 13.63
N LEU A 15 -2.87 -17.95 14.62
CA LEU A 15 -2.05 -18.05 15.84
C LEU A 15 -2.71 -18.96 16.87
N ASP A 16 -1.88 -19.70 17.61
CA ASP A 16 -2.34 -20.56 18.69
C ASP A 16 -2.54 -19.72 19.95
N ILE A 17 -3.73 -19.76 20.54
CA ILE A 17 -4.05 -18.99 21.76
C ILE A 17 -3.54 -19.76 22.98
N VAL A 18 -2.59 -19.17 23.72
CA VAL A 18 -2.15 -19.69 25.02
C VAL A 18 -3.04 -19.14 26.13
N TYR A 19 -3.31 -17.84 26.08
CA TYR A 19 -4.27 -17.17 26.95
C TYR A 19 -4.82 -15.92 26.26
N MET A 20 -6.12 -15.72 26.38
CA MET A 20 -6.80 -14.54 25.87
C MET A 20 -7.95 -14.16 26.83
N PRO A 21 -8.05 -12.90 27.26
CA PRO A 21 -9.20 -12.43 28.03
C PRO A 21 -10.45 -12.33 27.15
N GLU A 22 -11.61 -12.73 27.67
CA GLU A 22 -12.89 -12.69 26.94
C GLU A 22 -13.40 -11.25 26.76
N ASP A 23 -13.17 -10.39 27.76
CA ASP A 23 -13.76 -9.04 27.87
C ASP A 23 -12.86 -7.90 27.40
N VAL A 24 -11.61 -8.19 27.01
CA VAL A 24 -10.63 -7.16 26.63
C VAL A 24 -10.15 -7.44 25.21
N ASP A 25 -10.20 -6.41 24.38
CA ASP A 25 -9.57 -6.41 23.06
C ASP A 25 -8.46 -5.36 23.02
N TYR A 26 -7.37 -5.72 22.34
CA TYR A 26 -6.22 -4.85 22.17
C TYR A 26 -6.09 -4.47 20.71
N TYR A 27 -5.58 -3.27 20.48
CA TYR A 27 -5.42 -2.71 19.14
C TYR A 27 -3.97 -2.35 18.88
N VAL A 28 -3.58 -2.51 17.62
CA VAL A 28 -2.26 -2.17 17.13
C VAL A 28 -2.38 -1.08 16.09
N THR A 29 -1.54 -0.05 16.20
CA THR A 29 -1.50 1.12 15.31
C THR A 29 -0.15 1.26 14.60
N SER A 30 0.80 0.36 14.84
CA SER A 30 2.11 0.32 14.18
C SER A 30 2.43 -1.09 13.69
N SER A 31 3.11 -1.21 12.56
CA SER A 31 3.64 -2.48 12.05
C SER A 31 4.95 -2.91 12.71
N ASP A 32 5.54 -2.01 13.51
CA ASP A 32 6.73 -2.31 14.29
C ASP A 32 6.44 -3.35 15.38
N VAL A 33 7.41 -4.22 15.59
CA VAL A 33 7.40 -5.23 16.65
C VAL A 33 8.52 -4.96 17.65
N ASN A 34 8.38 -5.47 18.87
CA ASN A 34 9.44 -5.42 19.86
C ASN A 34 9.87 -6.83 20.28
N ARG A 35 11.15 -7.02 20.60
CA ARG A 35 11.68 -8.25 21.18
C ARG A 35 12.15 -7.95 22.60
N PRO A 36 11.54 -8.53 23.65
CA PRO A 36 11.73 -8.08 25.03
C PRO A 36 13.03 -8.61 25.68
N GLY A 37 14.14 -8.65 24.94
CA GLY A 37 15.43 -9.14 25.44
C GLY A 37 16.00 -8.28 26.57
N LEU A 38 16.01 -6.95 26.38
CA LEU A 38 16.46 -5.99 27.40
C LEU A 38 15.52 -5.97 28.61
N GLN A 39 14.22 -6.14 28.38
CA GLN A 39 13.22 -6.18 29.45
C GLN A 39 13.40 -7.43 30.33
N TYR A 40 13.75 -8.58 29.72
CA TYR A 40 14.14 -9.76 30.49
C TYR A 40 15.45 -9.55 31.28
N ALA A 41 16.38 -8.75 30.77
CA ALA A 41 17.58 -8.34 31.52
C ALA A 41 17.29 -7.30 32.62
N GLY A 42 16.08 -6.73 32.67
CA GLY A 42 15.65 -5.78 33.70
C GLY A 42 15.67 -4.31 33.29
N PHE A 43 16.01 -4.00 32.05
CA PHE A 43 16.03 -2.65 31.52
C PHE A 43 14.70 -2.32 30.83
N PHE A 44 13.95 -1.36 31.40
CA PHE A 44 12.62 -0.97 30.94
C PHE A 44 12.55 0.50 30.47
N ASP A 45 13.65 1.24 30.54
CA ASP A 45 13.68 2.59 30.01
C ASP A 45 13.49 2.52 28.50
N TYR A 46 12.64 3.40 27.94
CA TYR A 46 12.26 3.40 26.53
C TYR A 46 11.63 2.08 26.03
N PHE A 47 10.95 1.34 26.91
CA PHE A 47 10.24 0.13 26.50
C PHE A 47 9.09 0.44 25.53
N SER A 48 9.18 -0.05 24.29
CA SER A 48 8.12 0.03 23.27
C SER A 48 6.96 -0.91 23.58
N HIS A 49 6.22 -0.61 24.64
CA HIS A 49 5.10 -1.42 25.12
C HIS A 49 3.91 -1.39 24.17
N ASP A 50 3.75 -0.34 23.37
CA ASP A 50 2.68 -0.15 22.37
C ASP A 50 2.75 -1.15 21.19
N ARG A 51 3.85 -1.91 21.07
CA ARG A 51 4.11 -2.86 19.98
C ARG A 51 3.80 -4.29 20.40
N ILE A 52 3.55 -5.17 19.41
CA ILE A 52 3.48 -6.61 19.67
C ILE A 52 4.85 -7.10 20.13
N GLN A 53 4.86 -7.84 21.25
CA GLN A 53 6.06 -8.38 21.86
C GLN A 53 6.33 -9.79 21.32
N ILE A 54 7.53 -10.04 20.80
CA ILE A 54 7.89 -11.31 20.15
C ILE A 54 9.04 -11.98 20.89
N VAL A 55 8.79 -13.20 21.35
CA VAL A 55 9.79 -14.04 22.04
C VAL A 55 10.33 -15.06 21.04
N GLY A 56 11.61 -14.90 20.70
CA GLY A 56 12.38 -15.83 19.91
C GLY A 56 13.16 -16.82 20.76
N MET A 57 14.04 -17.57 20.09
CA MET A 57 14.90 -18.54 20.77
C MET A 57 15.88 -17.85 21.74
N GLY A 58 16.45 -16.71 21.36
CA GLY A 58 17.42 -15.99 22.21
C GLY A 58 16.80 -15.50 23.50
N GLU A 59 15.65 -14.83 23.40
CA GLU A 59 14.89 -14.34 24.56
C GLU A 59 14.43 -15.50 25.44
N TYR A 60 13.92 -16.57 24.82
CA TYR A 60 13.47 -17.76 25.54
C TYR A 60 14.63 -18.41 26.31
N GLN A 61 15.77 -18.67 25.66
CA GLN A 61 16.92 -19.30 26.31
C GLN A 61 17.47 -18.43 27.44
N TYR A 62 17.64 -17.12 27.20
CA TYR A 62 18.05 -16.19 28.25
C TYR A 62 17.10 -16.24 29.46
N PHE A 63 15.80 -16.26 29.20
CA PHE A 63 14.79 -16.33 30.26
C PHE A 63 14.86 -17.64 31.06
N GLN A 64 15.24 -18.77 30.45
CA GLN A 64 15.45 -20.04 31.17
C GLN A 64 16.66 -20.02 32.11
N TYR A 65 17.67 -19.18 31.85
CA TYR A 65 18.84 -19.04 32.73
C TYR A 65 18.56 -18.24 34.02
N LEU A 66 17.47 -17.48 34.06
CA LEU A 66 17.10 -16.69 35.22
C LEU A 66 16.50 -17.57 36.32
N ASP A 67 16.80 -17.26 37.58
CA ASP A 67 16.14 -17.88 38.72
C ASP A 67 14.66 -17.50 38.77
N GLU A 68 13.86 -18.36 39.41
CA GLU A 68 12.40 -18.22 39.46
C GLU A 68 11.96 -16.84 40.00
N LYS A 69 12.58 -16.35 41.07
CA LYS A 69 12.22 -15.05 41.67
C LYS A 69 12.44 -13.91 40.67
N THR A 70 13.58 -13.92 39.99
CA THR A 70 13.88 -12.92 38.95
C THR A 70 12.91 -13.03 37.77
N ARG A 71 12.58 -14.24 37.30
CA ARG A 71 11.60 -14.43 36.21
C ARG A 71 10.25 -13.82 36.54
N TRP A 72 9.74 -14.08 37.73
CA TRP A 72 8.48 -13.50 38.21
C TRP A 72 8.53 -11.97 38.28
N GLU A 73 9.61 -11.38 38.76
CA GLU A 73 9.78 -9.92 38.81
C GLU A 73 9.74 -9.31 37.39
N ARG A 74 10.49 -9.91 36.45
CA ARG A 74 10.60 -9.43 35.07
C ARG A 74 9.27 -9.54 34.32
N LEU A 75 8.58 -10.69 34.44
CA LEU A 75 7.28 -10.89 33.81
C LEU A 75 6.20 -9.99 34.40
N ASN A 76 6.12 -9.86 35.73
CA ASN A 76 5.15 -8.95 36.35
C ASN A 76 5.37 -7.51 35.87
N LYS A 77 6.62 -7.07 35.77
CA LYS A 77 6.92 -5.73 35.25
C LYS A 77 6.57 -5.60 33.77
N LEU A 78 6.91 -6.58 32.93
CA LEU A 78 6.56 -6.59 31.50
C LEU A 78 5.04 -6.51 31.28
N PHE A 79 4.28 -7.38 31.93
CA PHE A 79 2.82 -7.44 31.77
C PHE A 79 2.07 -6.31 32.49
N SER A 80 2.73 -5.56 33.37
CA SER A 80 2.16 -4.34 33.96
C SER A 80 2.01 -3.19 32.95
N TYR A 81 2.78 -3.21 31.87
CA TYR A 81 2.61 -2.27 30.75
C TYR A 81 1.46 -2.69 29.85
N ASP A 82 0.94 -1.72 29.10
CA ASP A 82 -0.14 -1.97 28.16
C ASP A 82 0.37 -2.56 26.84
N ILE A 83 0.81 -3.82 26.90
CA ILE A 83 1.25 -4.57 25.71
C ILE A 83 0.06 -5.16 24.95
N PRO A 84 -0.03 -4.99 23.61
CA PRO A 84 -1.13 -5.56 22.82
C PRO A 84 -1.17 -7.09 22.87
N ALA A 85 -0.02 -7.73 22.72
CA ALA A 85 0.13 -9.17 22.80
C ALA A 85 1.59 -9.57 23.01
N LEU A 86 1.81 -10.71 23.67
CA LEU A 86 3.07 -11.45 23.67
C LEU A 86 2.94 -12.66 22.76
N VAL A 87 3.89 -12.88 21.85
CA VAL A 87 3.88 -14.01 20.91
C VAL A 87 5.14 -14.85 21.07
N LEU A 88 4.98 -16.12 21.41
CA LEU A 88 6.06 -17.10 21.48
C LEU A 88 6.22 -17.80 20.13
N THR A 89 7.42 -17.73 19.54
CA THR A 89 7.68 -18.30 18.21
C THR A 89 8.33 -19.68 18.28
N ARG A 90 8.52 -20.33 17.12
CA ARG A 90 9.24 -21.61 16.93
C ARG A 90 8.61 -22.81 17.64
N GLY A 91 7.34 -22.73 18.05
CA GLY A 91 6.66 -23.82 18.75
C GLY A 91 7.30 -24.15 20.11
N LEU A 92 7.96 -23.16 20.72
CA LEU A 92 8.51 -23.29 22.07
C LEU A 92 7.36 -23.48 23.07
N LYS A 93 7.61 -24.25 24.13
CA LYS A 93 6.61 -24.47 25.18
C LYS A 93 6.50 -23.21 26.05
N PRO A 94 5.31 -22.63 26.24
CA PRO A 94 5.12 -21.54 27.19
C PRO A 94 5.52 -21.98 28.61
N ASN A 95 6.22 -21.11 29.33
CA ASN A 95 6.50 -21.32 30.76
C ASN A 95 5.26 -21.01 31.59
N ASP A 96 5.05 -21.77 32.67
CA ASP A 96 3.88 -21.62 33.54
C ASP A 96 3.83 -20.24 34.20
N ASP A 97 4.98 -19.69 34.60
CA ASP A 97 5.10 -18.33 35.17
C ASP A 97 4.64 -17.23 34.21
N ALA A 98 4.96 -17.35 32.92
CA ALA A 98 4.50 -16.43 31.88
C ALA A 98 2.99 -16.53 31.66
N VAL A 99 2.42 -17.74 31.66
CA VAL A 99 0.97 -17.96 31.52
C VAL A 99 0.21 -17.38 32.71
N GLU A 100 0.69 -17.59 33.94
CA GLU A 100 0.08 -17.05 35.15
C GLU A 100 0.16 -15.52 35.21
N CYS A 101 1.31 -14.93 34.83
CA CYS A 101 1.42 -13.48 34.73
C CYS A 101 0.47 -12.89 33.67
N ALA A 102 0.37 -13.52 32.49
CA ALA A 102 -0.55 -13.07 31.44
C ALA A 102 -2.01 -13.08 31.94
N LYS A 103 -2.42 -14.13 32.66
CA LYS A 103 -3.74 -14.23 33.31
C LYS A 103 -3.96 -13.13 34.34
N LYS A 104 -3.00 -12.93 35.24
CA LYS A 104 -3.07 -11.94 36.32
C LYS A 104 -3.26 -10.51 35.77
N HIS A 105 -2.57 -10.17 34.70
CA HIS A 105 -2.60 -8.83 34.09
C HIS A 105 -3.60 -8.70 32.93
N LYS A 106 -4.35 -9.77 32.61
CA LYS A 106 -5.31 -9.82 31.49
C LYS A 106 -4.68 -9.41 30.14
N LYS A 107 -3.48 -9.91 29.85
CA LYS A 107 -2.73 -9.63 28.61
C LYS A 107 -2.77 -10.83 27.67
N ILE A 108 -2.87 -10.57 26.37
CA ILE A 108 -2.96 -11.64 25.36
C ILE A 108 -1.60 -12.35 25.25
N PHE A 109 -1.62 -13.68 25.33
CA PHE A 109 -0.46 -14.54 25.12
C PHE A 109 -0.74 -15.57 24.02
N LEU A 110 0.05 -15.52 22.96
CA LEU A 110 -0.09 -16.32 21.76
C LEU A 110 1.17 -17.15 21.51
N SER A 111 1.03 -18.18 20.68
CA SER A 111 2.15 -18.96 20.19
C SER A 111 2.03 -19.27 18.70
N THR A 112 3.17 -19.57 18.08
CA THR A 112 3.23 -20.01 16.69
C THR A 112 4.40 -20.95 16.48
N LYS A 113 4.21 -21.95 15.61
CA LYS A 113 5.29 -22.86 15.16
C LYS A 113 6.25 -22.20 14.18
N MET A 114 5.92 -21.01 13.66
CA MET A 114 6.73 -20.30 12.68
C MET A 114 8.07 -19.84 13.27
N ASN A 115 9.12 -19.85 12.44
CA ASN A 115 10.42 -19.28 12.79
C ASN A 115 10.28 -17.78 13.10
N THR A 116 11.03 -17.29 14.10
CA THR A 116 10.95 -15.90 14.60
C THR A 116 11.05 -14.85 13.48
N THR A 117 12.07 -14.91 12.61
CA THR A 117 12.27 -13.92 11.54
C THR A 117 11.15 -13.97 10.51
N ARG A 118 10.71 -15.19 10.13
CA ARG A 118 9.59 -15.36 9.20
C ARG A 118 8.28 -14.83 9.77
N PHE A 119 8.06 -15.04 11.07
CA PHE A 119 6.88 -14.54 11.74
C PHE A 119 6.86 -13.00 11.81
N ILE A 120 7.99 -12.39 12.18
CA ILE A 120 8.16 -10.93 12.19
C ILE A 120 7.80 -10.36 10.81
N ASN A 121 8.44 -10.83 9.75
CA ASN A 121 8.18 -10.32 8.40
C ASN A 121 6.71 -10.51 7.97
N LYS A 122 6.11 -11.67 8.30
CA LYS A 122 4.70 -11.93 7.98
C LYS A 122 3.77 -10.98 8.73
N LEU A 123 4.04 -10.73 10.01
CA LEU A 123 3.25 -9.85 10.86
C LEU A 123 3.40 -8.38 10.41
N SER A 124 4.63 -7.90 10.19
CA SER A 124 4.88 -6.54 9.72
C SER A 124 4.17 -6.30 8.38
N ASN A 125 4.37 -7.16 7.37
CA ASN A 125 3.69 -7.02 6.08
C ASN A 125 2.15 -7.04 6.20
N TYR A 126 1.61 -7.82 7.13
CA TYR A 126 0.17 -7.87 7.38
C TYR A 126 -0.34 -6.55 7.98
N LEU A 127 0.38 -6.03 8.98
CA LEU A 127 0.05 -4.78 9.64
C LEU A 127 0.23 -3.59 8.69
N ASP A 128 1.33 -3.53 7.93
CA ASP A 128 1.57 -2.52 6.90
C ASP A 128 0.41 -2.46 5.91
N ALA A 129 -0.04 -3.62 5.41
CA ALA A 129 -1.16 -3.67 4.46
C ALA A 129 -2.50 -3.21 5.06
N LYS A 130 -2.71 -3.39 6.37
CA LYS A 130 -3.96 -3.04 7.07
C LYS A 130 -3.97 -1.62 7.62
N LEU A 131 -2.80 -1.08 7.97
CA LEU A 131 -2.58 0.25 8.53
C LEU A 131 -2.10 1.27 7.48
N ALA A 132 -1.82 0.81 6.26
CA ALA A 132 -1.43 1.63 5.12
C ALA A 132 -2.33 2.87 4.98
N PRO A 133 -1.75 4.09 4.98
CA PRO A 133 -2.50 5.31 4.69
C PRO A 133 -3.31 5.13 3.40
N SER A 134 -4.56 5.56 3.43
CA SER A 134 -5.47 5.41 2.31
C SER A 134 -6.25 6.69 2.02
N THR A 135 -6.62 6.87 0.76
CA THR A 135 -7.47 7.95 0.28
C THR A 135 -8.32 7.44 -0.88
N THR A 136 -9.40 8.14 -1.21
CA THR A 136 -10.21 7.87 -2.39
C THR A 136 -10.17 9.06 -3.31
N ILE A 137 -9.75 8.84 -4.56
CA ILE A 137 -9.68 9.88 -5.59
C ILE A 137 -10.73 9.60 -6.66
N HIS A 138 -11.45 10.64 -7.10
CA HIS A 138 -12.34 10.55 -8.25
C HIS A 138 -11.52 10.50 -9.55
N GLY A 139 -11.74 9.47 -10.35
CA GLY A 139 -10.95 9.21 -11.55
C GLY A 139 -11.11 7.78 -12.05
N VAL A 140 -10.30 7.42 -13.04
CA VAL A 140 -10.34 6.10 -13.68
C VAL A 140 -8.94 5.52 -13.68
N LEU A 141 -8.76 4.33 -13.09
CA LEU A 141 -7.48 3.64 -13.07
C LEU A 141 -7.47 2.51 -14.09
N VAL A 142 -6.48 2.53 -14.98
CA VAL A 142 -6.30 1.53 -16.04
C VAL A 142 -4.86 1.01 -16.10
N ASP A 143 -4.68 -0.23 -16.53
CA ASP A 143 -3.38 -0.85 -16.79
C ASP A 143 -3.09 -0.79 -18.30
N VAL A 144 -2.27 0.18 -18.72
CA VAL A 144 -1.91 0.45 -20.12
C VAL A 144 -0.49 -0.03 -20.37
N TYR A 145 -0.34 -1.09 -21.17
CA TYR A 145 0.97 -1.73 -21.42
C TYR A 145 1.78 -2.11 -20.17
N GLY A 146 1.10 -2.40 -19.05
CA GLY A 146 1.77 -2.70 -17.80
C GLY A 146 2.10 -1.46 -16.95
N ILE A 147 1.71 -0.26 -17.37
CA ILE A 147 1.81 0.99 -16.61
C ILE A 147 0.43 1.30 -16.02
N GLY A 148 0.35 1.52 -14.71
CA GLY A 148 -0.86 1.93 -14.04
C GLY A 148 -1.07 3.42 -14.19
N THR A 149 -2.13 3.77 -14.92
CA THR A 149 -2.41 5.14 -15.33
C THR A 149 -3.70 5.60 -14.65
N LEU A 150 -3.58 6.56 -13.74
CA LEU A 150 -4.71 7.23 -13.10
C LEU A 150 -5.17 8.40 -13.98
N ILE A 151 -6.32 8.25 -14.62
CA ILE A 151 -6.94 9.28 -15.47
C ILE A 151 -7.85 10.15 -14.61
N MET A 152 -7.52 11.43 -14.54
CA MET A 152 -8.25 12.46 -13.80
C MET A 152 -8.74 13.54 -14.76
N GLY A 153 -9.59 14.43 -14.25
CA GLY A 153 -10.19 15.51 -15.03
C GLY A 153 -11.61 15.81 -14.57
N GLU A 154 -12.19 16.88 -15.10
CA GLU A 154 -13.54 17.31 -14.74
C GLU A 154 -14.61 16.26 -15.09
N SER A 155 -15.79 16.38 -14.49
CA SER A 155 -16.92 15.50 -14.81
C SER A 155 -17.37 15.73 -16.25
N GLY A 156 -17.55 14.65 -17.03
CA GLY A 156 -17.97 14.74 -18.43
C GLY A 156 -16.88 15.07 -19.43
N VAL A 157 -15.60 15.18 -19.02
CA VAL A 157 -14.46 15.41 -19.95
C VAL A 157 -14.14 14.18 -20.82
N GLY A 158 -14.76 13.02 -20.56
CA GLY A 158 -14.58 11.79 -21.33
C GLY A 158 -13.67 10.74 -20.69
N LYS A 159 -13.50 10.73 -19.37
CA LYS A 159 -12.60 9.79 -18.66
C LYS A 159 -13.02 8.33 -18.88
N SER A 160 -14.29 8.02 -18.60
CA SER A 160 -14.84 6.66 -18.68
C SER A 160 -14.92 6.18 -20.13
N GLU A 161 -15.30 7.05 -21.07
CA GLU A 161 -15.29 6.75 -22.51
C GLU A 161 -13.88 6.45 -23.03
N THR A 162 -12.88 7.24 -22.60
CA THR A 162 -11.47 6.98 -22.94
C THR A 162 -10.99 5.65 -22.37
N ALA A 163 -11.36 5.33 -21.13
CA ALA A 163 -11.01 4.06 -20.51
C ALA A 163 -11.69 2.87 -21.19
N LEU A 164 -12.95 3.01 -21.62
CA LEU A 164 -13.65 1.98 -22.39
C LEU A 164 -12.95 1.73 -23.74
N GLU A 165 -12.50 2.78 -24.42
CA GLU A 165 -11.72 2.63 -25.65
C GLU A 165 -10.38 1.92 -25.40
N LEU A 166 -9.68 2.25 -24.29
CA LEU A 166 -8.46 1.53 -23.89
C LEU A 166 -8.74 0.05 -23.62
N VAL A 167 -9.83 -0.29 -22.93
CA VAL A 167 -10.25 -1.68 -22.72
C VAL A 167 -10.48 -2.40 -24.04
N LYS A 168 -11.18 -1.76 -24.99
CA LYS A 168 -11.40 -2.31 -26.34
C LYS A 168 -10.08 -2.56 -27.10
N ARG A 169 -9.03 -1.78 -26.81
CA ARG A 169 -7.68 -1.96 -27.36
C ARG A 169 -6.84 -3.02 -26.64
N GLY A 170 -7.40 -3.70 -25.63
CA GLY A 170 -6.74 -4.79 -24.90
C GLY A 170 -6.08 -4.38 -23.58
N HIS A 171 -6.28 -3.14 -23.13
CA HIS A 171 -5.86 -2.70 -21.80
C HIS A 171 -6.87 -3.13 -20.73
N ARG A 172 -6.53 -2.94 -19.46
CA ARG A 172 -7.36 -3.46 -18.36
C ARG A 172 -7.91 -2.36 -17.48
N LEU A 173 -9.21 -2.41 -17.20
CA LEU A 173 -9.84 -1.57 -16.19
C LEU A 173 -9.49 -2.06 -14.79
N VAL A 174 -9.10 -1.14 -13.92
CA VAL A 174 -8.90 -1.40 -12.49
C VAL A 174 -10.06 -0.81 -11.68
N ALA A 175 -10.38 0.45 -11.95
CA ALA A 175 -11.45 1.20 -11.29
C ALA A 175 -11.98 2.31 -12.19
N ASP A 176 -13.27 2.62 -12.09
CA ASP A 176 -13.93 3.76 -12.73
C ASP A 176 -14.68 4.56 -11.65
N ASP A 177 -14.85 5.86 -11.89
CA ASP A 177 -15.45 6.85 -10.98
C ASP A 177 -14.70 7.09 -9.65
N ALA A 178 -14.46 6.06 -8.85
CA ALA A 178 -13.75 6.16 -7.58
C ALA A 178 -12.61 5.14 -7.49
N VAL A 179 -11.42 5.64 -7.12
CA VAL A 179 -10.22 4.83 -6.94
C VAL A 179 -9.80 4.89 -5.48
N GLU A 180 -9.87 3.76 -4.79
CA GLU A 180 -9.27 3.60 -3.47
C GLU A 180 -7.76 3.42 -3.63
N ILE A 181 -6.99 4.34 -3.06
CA ILE A 181 -5.54 4.37 -3.14
C ILE A 181 -4.98 4.08 -1.76
N ARG A 182 -3.99 3.20 -1.69
CA ARG A 182 -3.25 2.88 -0.47
C ARG A 182 -1.75 3.04 -0.68
N LYS A 183 -1.08 3.65 0.28
CA LYS A 183 0.38 3.70 0.36
C LYS A 183 0.88 2.43 1.05
N ILE A 184 1.44 1.51 0.28
CA ILE A 184 1.89 0.21 0.79
C ILE A 184 3.38 0.16 1.16
N ASP A 185 4.13 1.19 0.76
CA ASP A 185 5.55 1.40 1.07
C ASP A 185 5.86 2.90 0.99
N GLU A 186 7.08 3.34 1.29
CA GLU A 186 7.49 4.75 1.28
C GLU A 186 7.21 5.44 -0.07
N ASP A 187 7.41 4.73 -1.19
CA ASP A 187 7.29 5.24 -2.56
C ASP A 187 6.30 4.46 -3.43
N VAL A 188 5.47 3.59 -2.84
CA VAL A 188 4.59 2.70 -3.61
C VAL A 188 3.11 2.90 -3.30
N LEU A 189 2.36 3.29 -4.32
CA LEU A 189 0.91 3.43 -4.31
C LEU A 189 0.23 2.28 -5.05
N ILE A 190 -0.79 1.68 -4.44
CA ILE A 190 -1.71 0.75 -5.11
C ILE A 190 -3.09 1.38 -5.18
N GLY A 191 -3.70 1.34 -6.36
CA GLY A 191 -5.11 1.67 -6.56
C GLY A 191 -5.99 0.44 -6.85
N GLN A 192 -7.24 0.51 -6.42
CA GLN A 192 -8.29 -0.47 -6.68
C GLN A 192 -9.68 0.19 -6.72
N ALA A 193 -10.68 -0.52 -7.25
CA ALA A 193 -12.07 -0.09 -7.15
C ALA A 193 -12.64 -0.41 -5.76
N PRO A 194 -13.51 0.47 -5.21
CA PRO A 194 -14.39 0.10 -4.10
C PRO A 194 -15.17 -1.17 -4.44
N GLU A 195 -15.46 -1.98 -3.43
CA GLU A 195 -16.11 -3.28 -3.64
C GLU A 195 -17.47 -3.16 -4.34
N LEU A 196 -18.24 -2.12 -4.03
CA LEU A 196 -19.58 -1.89 -4.58
C LEU A 196 -19.58 -1.64 -6.10
N ILE A 197 -18.57 -0.94 -6.62
CA ILE A 197 -18.48 -0.54 -8.03
C ILE A 197 -17.43 -1.34 -8.81
N ARG A 198 -16.96 -2.45 -8.24
CA ARG A 198 -15.89 -3.25 -8.83
C ARG A 198 -16.28 -3.77 -10.21
N TYR A 199 -15.43 -3.48 -11.20
CA TYR A 199 -15.61 -3.84 -12.63
C TYR A 199 -16.79 -3.17 -13.33
N LEU A 200 -17.50 -2.27 -12.63
CA LEU A 200 -18.57 -1.49 -13.22
C LEU A 200 -17.99 -0.21 -13.83
N MET A 201 -18.67 0.28 -14.86
CA MET A 201 -18.36 1.55 -15.51
C MET A 201 -19.67 2.23 -15.90
N GLU A 202 -19.80 3.52 -15.63
CA GLU A 202 -20.95 4.30 -16.08
C GLU A 202 -20.63 4.99 -17.41
N ILE A 203 -21.47 4.80 -18.43
CA ILE A 203 -21.38 5.53 -19.68
C ILE A 203 -22.67 6.32 -19.89
N ARG A 204 -22.53 7.64 -20.03
CA ARG A 204 -23.68 8.53 -20.25
C ARG A 204 -24.43 8.14 -21.52
N GLY A 205 -25.76 8.05 -21.42
CA GLY A 205 -26.62 7.63 -22.53
C GLY A 205 -26.70 6.12 -22.75
N VAL A 206 -25.87 5.31 -22.08
CA VAL A 206 -25.90 3.85 -22.14
C VAL A 206 -26.32 3.25 -20.79
N GLY A 207 -25.76 3.75 -19.68
CA GLY A 207 -26.00 3.25 -18.33
C GLY A 207 -24.77 2.57 -17.72
N ILE A 208 -24.99 1.76 -16.69
CA ILE A 208 -23.94 1.01 -15.99
C ILE A 208 -23.62 -0.27 -16.75
N LEU A 209 -22.34 -0.48 -17.02
CA LEU A 209 -21.79 -1.62 -17.74
C LEU A 209 -20.94 -2.48 -16.82
N ASP A 210 -21.08 -3.81 -16.91
CA ASP A 210 -20.13 -4.74 -16.32
C ASP A 210 -19.05 -5.09 -17.35
N ILE A 211 -17.86 -4.53 -17.16
CA ILE A 211 -16.74 -4.68 -18.09
C ILE A 211 -16.21 -6.11 -18.10
N LYS A 212 -16.26 -6.83 -16.97
CA LYS A 212 -15.83 -8.23 -16.89
C LYS A 212 -16.76 -9.12 -17.71
N SER A 213 -18.07 -8.87 -17.66
CA SER A 213 -19.06 -9.64 -18.42
C SER A 213 -19.00 -9.36 -19.92
N LEU A 214 -18.74 -8.10 -20.31
CA LEU A 214 -18.71 -7.70 -21.72
C LEU A 214 -17.40 -8.05 -22.44
N PHE A 215 -16.24 -7.89 -21.78
CA PHE A 215 -14.91 -8.02 -22.39
C PHE A 215 -14.06 -9.16 -21.81
N GLY A 216 -14.62 -9.89 -20.83
CA GLY A 216 -13.98 -11.04 -20.20
C GLY A 216 -12.95 -10.68 -19.13
N VAL A 217 -12.41 -11.71 -18.48
CA VAL A 217 -11.44 -11.58 -17.37
C VAL A 217 -10.13 -10.90 -17.77
N GLY A 218 -9.78 -10.92 -19.07
CA GLY A 218 -8.57 -10.29 -19.59
C GLY A 218 -8.62 -8.76 -19.61
N ALA A 219 -9.83 -8.18 -19.55
CA ALA A 219 -10.10 -6.74 -19.61
C ALA A 219 -10.16 -6.06 -18.24
N ILE A 220 -10.01 -6.81 -17.14
CA ILE A 220 -10.09 -6.28 -15.78
C ILE A 220 -8.84 -6.64 -14.98
N LYS A 221 -8.57 -5.86 -13.93
CA LYS A 221 -7.52 -6.16 -12.95
C LYS A 221 -7.97 -5.70 -11.56
N PRO A 222 -7.89 -6.54 -10.51
CA PRO A 222 -8.41 -6.17 -9.19
C PRO A 222 -7.70 -4.96 -8.54
N LYS A 223 -6.39 -4.84 -8.77
CA LYS A 223 -5.54 -3.79 -8.21
C LYS A 223 -4.35 -3.53 -9.12
N LYS A 224 -3.79 -2.33 -9.05
CA LYS A 224 -2.64 -1.93 -9.89
C LYS A 224 -1.83 -0.85 -9.18
N TYR A 225 -0.51 -0.88 -9.34
CA TYR A 225 0.37 0.22 -8.91
C TYR A 225 0.00 1.50 -9.67
N ILE A 226 0.10 2.66 -9.04
CA ILE A 226 -0.12 3.93 -9.72
C ILE A 226 1.24 4.47 -10.12
N ASP A 227 1.54 4.38 -11.42
CA ASP A 227 2.84 4.76 -11.97
C ASP A 227 2.80 6.21 -12.49
N MET A 228 1.67 6.63 -13.07
CA MET A 228 1.51 7.97 -13.63
C MET A 228 0.08 8.49 -13.52
N VAL A 229 -0.07 9.82 -13.53
CA VAL A 229 -1.35 10.53 -13.60
C VAL A 229 -1.51 11.17 -14.98
N ILE A 230 -2.65 10.93 -15.62
CA ILE A 230 -3.09 11.69 -16.79
C ILE A 230 -4.20 12.63 -16.37
N HIS A 231 -3.99 13.93 -16.51
CA HIS A 231 -5.03 14.92 -16.27
C HIS A 231 -5.65 15.37 -17.59
N LEU A 232 -6.92 15.01 -17.80
CA LEU A 232 -7.71 15.46 -18.93
C LEU A 232 -8.37 16.78 -18.60
N GLU A 233 -8.12 17.80 -19.42
CA GLU A 233 -8.76 19.10 -19.31
C GLU A 233 -9.36 19.55 -20.64
N PRO A 234 -10.44 20.34 -20.64
CA PRO A 234 -10.92 20.98 -21.85
C PRO A 234 -9.82 21.84 -22.50
N TRP A 235 -9.77 21.85 -23.84
CA TRP A 235 -8.88 22.77 -24.55
C TRP A 235 -9.25 24.23 -24.28
N GLU A 236 -8.27 25.01 -23.81
CA GLU A 236 -8.41 26.45 -23.62
C GLU A 236 -7.50 27.23 -24.59
N ASP A 237 -8.09 28.15 -25.35
CA ASP A 237 -7.32 29.01 -26.26
C ASP A 237 -6.42 29.96 -25.48
N GLY A 238 -5.11 29.94 -25.79
CA GLY A 238 -4.10 30.77 -25.14
C GLY A 238 -3.39 30.11 -23.95
N LYS A 239 -3.85 28.95 -23.48
CA LYS A 239 -3.14 28.18 -22.45
C LYS A 239 -1.89 27.52 -23.04
N TYR A 240 -0.77 27.61 -22.32
CA TYR A 240 0.45 26.92 -22.71
C TYR A 240 0.30 25.42 -22.44
N TYR A 241 0.55 24.63 -23.48
CA TYR A 241 0.68 23.19 -23.38
C TYR A 241 2.10 22.84 -23.78
N ASP A 242 2.80 22.08 -22.92
CA ASP A 242 4.15 21.63 -23.23
C ASP A 242 4.15 20.84 -24.54
N ARG A 243 4.95 21.32 -25.49
CA ARG A 243 5.09 20.75 -26.83
C ARG A 243 6.33 19.87 -26.97
N LEU A 244 7.27 20.00 -26.05
CA LEU A 244 8.56 19.33 -26.10
C LEU A 244 8.64 18.19 -25.09
N GLY A 245 7.79 18.17 -24.06
CA GLY A 245 7.82 17.16 -23.00
C GLY A 245 9.01 17.33 -22.07
N ILE A 246 9.43 18.60 -21.87
CA ILE A 246 10.57 18.98 -21.04
C ILE A 246 10.10 19.25 -19.60
N ASP A 247 8.88 19.72 -19.43
CA ASP A 247 8.35 20.08 -18.11
C ASP A 247 7.85 18.81 -17.41
N GLU A 248 8.48 18.47 -16.29
CA GLU A 248 8.06 17.35 -15.43
C GLU A 248 7.11 17.88 -14.35
N GLU A 249 5.81 17.66 -14.54
CA GLU A 249 4.80 17.92 -13.52
C GLU A 249 4.63 16.70 -12.62
N TYR A 250 4.33 16.94 -11.34
CA TYR A 250 4.03 15.89 -10.37
C TYR A 250 2.74 16.20 -9.62
N MET A 251 2.03 15.14 -9.22
CA MET A 251 0.90 15.20 -8.31
C MET A 251 1.27 14.46 -7.02
N ASP A 252 1.09 15.13 -5.87
CA ASP A 252 1.23 14.47 -4.57
C ASP A 252 0.01 13.58 -4.29
N ILE A 253 0.26 12.30 -4.02
CA ILE A 253 -0.75 11.36 -3.56
C ILE A 253 -0.21 10.66 -2.32
N LEU A 254 -0.79 10.94 -1.15
CA LEU A 254 -0.36 10.39 0.15
C LEU A 254 1.13 10.69 0.46
N GLY A 255 1.64 11.85 0.06
CA GLY A 255 3.03 12.24 0.25
C GLY A 255 4.01 11.64 -0.76
N ILE A 256 3.52 10.97 -1.80
CA ILE A 256 4.35 10.42 -2.89
C ILE A 256 4.13 11.27 -4.15
N PRO A 257 5.19 11.85 -4.74
CA PRO A 257 5.08 12.58 -6.00
C PRO A 257 4.96 11.61 -7.18
N VAL A 258 3.85 11.66 -7.91
CA VAL A 258 3.58 10.84 -9.10
C VAL A 258 3.65 11.69 -10.36
N GLU A 259 4.38 11.25 -11.40
CA GLU A 259 4.50 12.00 -12.66
C GLU A 259 3.12 12.24 -13.27
N LYS A 260 2.82 13.50 -13.57
CA LYS A 260 1.55 13.98 -14.08
C LYS A 260 1.76 14.50 -15.50
N ILE A 261 0.87 14.12 -16.41
CA ILE A 261 0.80 14.67 -17.77
C ILE A 261 -0.59 15.24 -18.00
N THR A 262 -0.65 16.53 -18.35
CA THR A 262 -1.89 17.21 -18.69
C THR A 262 -2.15 17.10 -20.19
N ILE A 263 -3.28 16.49 -20.59
CA ILE A 263 -3.66 16.30 -22.00
C ILE A 263 -4.95 17.07 -22.29
N PRO A 264 -4.94 18.04 -23.20
CA PRO A 264 -6.15 18.77 -23.53
C PRO A 264 -7.05 17.98 -24.47
N VAL A 265 -8.34 17.97 -24.13
CA VAL A 265 -9.42 17.30 -24.86
C VAL A 265 -10.02 18.27 -25.88
N LYS A 266 -10.03 17.83 -27.14
CA LYS A 266 -10.62 18.57 -28.27
C LYS A 266 -11.30 17.58 -29.22
N PRO A 267 -12.46 17.93 -29.83
CA PRO A 267 -13.09 17.10 -30.83
C PRO A 267 -12.11 16.67 -31.93
N GLY A 268 -12.16 15.39 -32.32
CA GLY A 268 -11.27 14.79 -33.31
C GLY A 268 -9.95 14.24 -32.76
N ARG A 269 -9.60 14.48 -31.49
CA ARG A 269 -8.45 13.83 -30.84
C ARG A 269 -8.85 12.44 -30.32
N ASN A 270 -8.01 11.45 -30.59
CA ASN A 270 -8.15 10.13 -29.99
C ASN A 270 -7.39 10.07 -28.66
N MET A 271 -8.11 10.19 -27.56
CA MET A 271 -7.52 10.29 -26.22
C MET A 271 -6.85 8.98 -25.79
N ALA A 272 -7.47 7.83 -26.09
CA ALA A 272 -6.90 6.52 -25.77
C ALA A 272 -5.52 6.34 -26.41
N MET A 273 -5.37 6.71 -27.68
CA MET A 273 -4.09 6.66 -28.39
C MET A 273 -3.04 7.58 -27.75
N ILE A 274 -3.41 8.80 -27.35
CA ILE A 274 -2.46 9.72 -26.70
C ILE A 274 -2.00 9.14 -25.35
N ILE A 275 -2.91 8.57 -24.56
CA ILE A 275 -2.58 7.91 -23.29
C ILE A 275 -1.65 6.71 -23.52
N GLU A 276 -1.89 5.90 -24.56
CA GLU A 276 -1.00 4.81 -24.95
C GLU A 276 0.42 5.30 -25.27
N VAL A 277 0.55 6.41 -25.99
CA VAL A 277 1.85 7.04 -26.28
C VAL A 277 2.49 7.58 -25.01
N ALA A 278 1.72 8.22 -24.13
CA ALA A 278 2.20 8.71 -22.85
C ALA A 278 2.75 7.59 -21.96
N ALA A 279 2.05 6.46 -21.86
CA ALA A 279 2.51 5.29 -21.11
C ALA A 279 3.79 4.68 -21.70
N ARG A 280 3.93 4.66 -23.04
CA ARG A 280 5.17 4.23 -23.69
C ARG A 280 6.33 5.19 -23.43
N ASN A 281 6.07 6.49 -23.47
CA ASN A 281 7.07 7.53 -23.18
C ASN A 281 7.53 7.45 -21.72
N TYR A 282 6.60 7.28 -20.77
CA TYR A 282 6.91 7.05 -19.36
C TYR A 282 7.85 5.86 -19.19
N ARG A 283 7.53 4.72 -19.82
CA ARG A 283 8.39 3.53 -19.79
C ARG A 283 9.77 3.78 -20.42
N GLN A 284 9.84 4.59 -21.47
CA GLN A 284 11.09 4.93 -22.14
C GLN A 284 11.99 5.82 -21.27
N LYS A 285 11.41 6.82 -20.58
CA LYS A 285 12.11 7.63 -19.56
C LYS A 285 12.65 6.75 -18.44
N ALA A 286 11.84 5.82 -17.92
CA ALA A 286 12.26 4.86 -16.89
C ALA A 286 13.40 3.92 -17.35
N MET A 287 13.56 3.72 -18.66
CA MET A 287 14.68 2.98 -19.26
C MET A 287 15.92 3.87 -19.52
N GLY A 288 15.89 5.13 -19.11
CA GLY A 288 17.01 6.08 -19.24
C GLY A 288 17.06 6.84 -20.57
N TYR A 289 16.01 6.78 -21.40
CA TYR A 289 15.95 7.51 -22.66
C TYR A 289 14.90 8.61 -22.60
N ASN A 290 15.32 9.86 -22.79
CA ASN A 290 14.45 11.02 -22.87
C ASN A 290 14.62 11.72 -24.24
N ALA A 291 13.63 11.55 -25.12
CA ALA A 291 13.65 12.12 -26.47
C ALA A 291 13.73 13.66 -26.46
N ALA A 292 13.09 14.31 -25.49
CA ALA A 292 13.08 15.76 -25.34
C ALA A 292 14.48 16.29 -25.00
N GLN A 293 15.16 15.62 -24.05
CA GLN A 293 16.54 15.96 -23.68
C GLN A 293 17.51 15.71 -24.83
N GLU A 294 17.37 14.60 -25.56
CA GLU A 294 18.23 14.31 -26.72
C GLU A 294 18.02 15.35 -27.84
N PHE A 295 16.76 15.72 -28.11
CA PHE A 295 16.44 16.76 -29.10
C PHE A 295 16.97 18.13 -28.69
N ASN A 296 16.81 18.51 -27.42
CA ASN A 296 17.36 19.76 -26.89
C ASN A 296 18.90 19.78 -26.97
N SER A 297 19.54 18.66 -26.66
CA SER A 297 21.00 18.50 -26.78
C SER A 297 21.46 18.68 -28.23
N LYS A 298 20.74 18.08 -29.21
CA LYS A 298 21.02 18.24 -30.64
C LYS A 298 20.81 19.67 -31.14
N LEU A 299 19.78 20.36 -30.63
CA LEU A 299 19.53 21.77 -30.96
C LEU A 299 20.64 22.67 -30.42
N MET A 300 21.03 22.50 -29.15
CA MET A 300 22.11 23.26 -28.53
C MET A 300 23.45 23.03 -29.24
N GLN A 301 23.72 21.79 -29.69
CA GLN A 301 24.91 21.49 -30.46
C GLN A 301 24.95 22.25 -31.80
N ARG A 302 23.84 22.26 -32.56
CA ARG A 302 23.75 23.01 -33.82
C ARG A 302 23.87 24.52 -33.64
N LEU A 303 23.26 25.07 -32.58
CA LEU A 303 23.36 26.49 -32.26
C LEU A 303 24.75 26.89 -31.77
N GLY A 304 25.53 25.95 -31.24
CA GLY A 304 26.93 26.13 -30.86
C GLY A 304 27.90 26.06 -32.04
N ASP A 305 27.59 25.29 -33.08
CA ASP A 305 28.40 25.17 -34.31
C ASP A 305 28.24 26.36 -35.28
N ASP A 306 27.20 27.20 -35.10
CA ASP A 306 26.94 28.42 -35.88
C ASP A 306 27.63 29.70 -35.29
N ARG A 307 28.61 29.54 -34.38
CA ARG A 307 29.43 30.64 -33.81
C ARG A 307 30.92 30.46 -34.13
#